data_AF-A0AAV2ZII8-F1
#
_entry.id   AF-A0AAV2ZII8-F1
#
_cell.length_a   1.000
_cell.length_b   1.000
_cell.length_c   1.000
_cell.angle_alpha   90.00
_cell.angle_beta   90.00
_cell.angle_gamma   90.00
#
_symmetry.space_group_name_H-M   'P 1'
#
loop_
_entity.id
_entity.type
_entity.pdbx_description
1 polymer ?
#
loop_
_entity_poly.entity_id
_entity_poly.type
_entity_poly.pdbx_seq_one_letter_code
_entity_poly.pdbx_strand_id
1 'polypeptide(L)'
;MYSFILTIRNPNDVTVVLRNFGTEHRVWVLELATVVAIGVALFHTSVIVRTLVCSVRQRQLTFVHTVRDTHSHPESFEPTSAQLQAMFMPVRLFWRFMLFIRRWQFLCSIRGPYFEVAFHVRETFELVWQTAQAYRVSFFINHVWVNQLAVAVLVLNCWTTPLIFFLFPKKQALRRVLCMAVDIGLDMASSMGIPLSVFLTYRKLRQTTDWYDPVWAITAGYDLLQVITNTWIDVLSRGIPMVSMVLHLAAIEPMLRPNDRMHHATLFRSRRVSGHPTGIVPGRVIVKPFPRQTRLITRVINKARTAHLHVLNVCFIIYGIVVVVVFALANQRVYTEQVSGCAMTMRQWLAVDYPCAIMEIDCSQYEIDGTRTQLATILDDLDRQALAVLVLSHCPAIDVPPTIQEFQNLVWLEIFNSTIVNWDLDAAFTKAKSSYMSRLMIVHTNFIQSFPPALTVAGFPPTLCVIEIVGTNLTTIPDSVASTWPRPMYKLHLERNQFKTVPSALSVMDITFLSLAGNSIASLPVSLLDNEEFVVLSLADTAIDSLPDTGVQGSVMRPPALSEQNLSMRVNKTRALYGIRGPYRHFGSKNPFRSVPELVDILQQCPSLK
;
A
#
# COMPACT_ATOMS: atom_id res chain seq x y z
N MET A 1 -8.52 14.27 -2.19
CA MET A 1 -7.80 13.15 -2.84
C MET A 1 -7.17 13.50 -4.19
N TYR A 2 -7.81 14.22 -5.12
CA TYR A 2 -7.15 14.52 -6.42
C TYR A 2 -6.11 15.63 -6.41
N SER A 3 -6.32 16.64 -5.57
CA SER A 3 -5.23 17.52 -5.15
C SER A 3 -4.14 16.76 -4.38
N PHE A 4 -4.38 15.52 -3.92
CA PHE A 4 -3.48 14.72 -3.09
C PHE A 4 -2.39 13.96 -3.89
N ILE A 5 -2.67 13.45 -5.10
CA ILE A 5 -1.60 12.98 -6.02
C ILE A 5 -0.80 14.18 -6.55
N LEU A 6 -1.47 15.31 -6.78
CA LEU A 6 -0.84 16.56 -7.23
C LEU A 6 -0.08 17.33 -6.12
N THR A 7 -0.36 17.08 -4.83
CA THR A 7 0.35 17.69 -3.68
C THR A 7 1.50 16.84 -3.16
N ILE A 8 1.70 15.64 -3.70
CA ILE A 8 3.04 15.04 -3.70
C ILE A 8 3.86 15.87 -4.70
N ARG A 9 4.29 17.04 -4.20
CA ARG A 9 4.93 18.12 -4.94
C ARG A 9 6.25 17.68 -5.61
N ASN A 10 6.73 16.48 -5.29
CA ASN A 10 7.91 15.87 -5.84
C ASN A 10 7.59 14.42 -6.25
N PRO A 11 7.41 14.12 -7.55
CA PRO A 11 7.21 12.76 -8.07
C PRO A 11 8.31 11.78 -7.63
N ASN A 12 9.48 12.32 -7.29
CA ASN A 12 10.61 11.58 -6.77
C ASN A 12 10.28 10.88 -5.46
N ASP A 13 9.59 11.50 -4.49
CA ASP A 13 9.31 10.91 -3.16
C ASP A 13 8.46 9.62 -3.21
N VAL A 14 7.54 9.54 -4.18
CA VAL A 14 6.68 8.36 -4.39
C VAL A 14 7.46 7.23 -5.04
N THR A 15 8.26 7.57 -6.03
CA THR A 15 9.05 6.60 -6.77
C THR A 15 10.15 5.99 -5.89
N VAL A 16 10.72 6.73 -4.93
CA VAL A 16 11.68 6.16 -3.95
C VAL A 16 11.06 5.10 -3.09
N VAL A 17 9.92 5.43 -2.50
CA VAL A 17 9.35 4.59 -1.47
C VAL A 17 8.85 3.31 -2.15
N LEU A 18 8.19 3.45 -3.30
CA LEU A 18 7.83 2.30 -4.12
C LEU A 18 9.05 1.45 -4.53
N ARG A 19 10.22 2.06 -4.78
CA ARG A 19 11.47 1.35 -5.10
C ARG A 19 12.11 0.67 -3.90
N ASN A 20 12.25 1.34 -2.77
CA ASN A 20 12.83 0.79 -1.54
C ASN A 20 12.05 -0.40 -0.99
N PHE A 21 10.75 -0.51 -1.31
CA PHE A 21 9.91 -1.66 -0.95
C PHE A 21 9.69 -2.66 -2.11
N GLY A 22 10.49 -2.60 -3.18
CA GLY A 22 10.52 -3.61 -4.25
C GLY A 22 9.23 -3.72 -5.08
N THR A 23 8.52 -2.61 -5.31
CA THR A 23 7.17 -2.63 -5.91
C THR A 23 7.14 -2.30 -7.41
N GLU A 24 8.29 -2.18 -8.06
CA GLU A 24 8.40 -1.69 -9.44
C GLU A 24 7.66 -2.50 -10.50
N HIS A 25 7.57 -3.83 -10.36
CA HIS A 25 6.82 -4.66 -11.31
C HIS A 25 5.30 -4.37 -11.30
N ARG A 26 4.83 -3.46 -10.44
CA ARG A 26 3.43 -3.08 -10.29
C ARG A 26 3.15 -1.62 -10.65
N VAL A 27 4.12 -0.89 -11.23
CA VAL A 27 3.92 0.52 -11.65
C VAL A 27 2.74 0.68 -12.60
N TRP A 28 2.52 -0.26 -13.54
CA TRP A 28 1.33 -0.24 -14.40
C TRP A 28 0.02 -0.45 -13.64
N VAL A 29 0.03 -1.29 -12.59
CA VAL A 29 -1.13 -1.49 -11.72
C VAL A 29 -1.42 -0.22 -10.92
N LEU A 30 -0.37 0.46 -10.45
CA LEU A 30 -0.43 1.75 -9.76
C LEU A 30 -0.98 2.87 -10.66
N GLU A 31 -0.46 3.00 -11.88
CA GLU A 31 -0.94 3.98 -12.86
C GLU A 31 -2.39 3.71 -13.25
N LEU A 32 -2.73 2.45 -13.55
CA LEU A 32 -4.10 2.06 -13.89
C LEU A 32 -5.05 2.27 -12.71
N ALA A 33 -4.69 1.83 -11.50
CA ALA A 33 -5.46 2.04 -10.28
C ALA A 33 -5.68 3.52 -9.99
N THR A 34 -4.62 4.32 -10.18
CA THR A 34 -4.68 5.77 -10.05
C THR A 34 -5.66 6.34 -11.06
N VAL A 35 -5.51 6.04 -12.36
CA VAL A 35 -6.41 6.48 -13.44
C VAL A 35 -7.86 6.09 -13.18
N VAL A 36 -8.11 4.84 -12.77
CA VAL A 36 -9.46 4.36 -12.43
C VAL A 36 -10.02 5.12 -11.24
N ALA A 37 -9.24 5.30 -10.17
CA ALA A 37 -9.65 6.12 -9.04
C ALA A 37 -9.91 7.58 -9.45
N ILE A 38 -9.12 8.14 -10.39
CA ILE A 38 -9.29 9.51 -10.90
C ILE A 38 -10.64 9.59 -11.60
N GLY A 39 -10.88 8.67 -12.53
CA GLY A 39 -12.13 8.59 -13.25
C GLY A 39 -13.33 8.48 -12.30
N VAL A 40 -13.26 7.59 -11.32
CA VAL A 40 -14.32 7.37 -10.33
C VAL A 40 -14.54 8.63 -9.49
N ALA A 41 -13.51 9.23 -8.90
CA ALA A 41 -13.67 10.40 -8.04
C ALA A 41 -14.05 11.68 -8.79
N LEU A 42 -13.55 11.90 -10.01
CA LEU A 42 -14.01 12.99 -10.87
C LEU A 42 -15.49 12.80 -11.21
N PHE A 43 -15.89 11.56 -11.52
CA PHE A 43 -17.29 11.23 -11.71
C PHE A 43 -18.12 11.53 -10.45
N HIS A 44 -17.70 11.07 -9.27
CA HIS A 44 -18.37 11.39 -8.00
C HIS A 44 -18.47 12.89 -7.74
N THR A 45 -17.36 13.63 -7.89
CA THR A 45 -17.32 15.08 -7.67
C THR A 45 -18.25 15.78 -8.64
N SER A 46 -18.29 15.36 -9.91
CA SER A 46 -19.19 15.92 -10.90
C SER A 46 -20.67 15.66 -10.56
N VAL A 47 -21.00 14.47 -10.06
CA VAL A 47 -22.37 14.12 -9.64
C VAL A 47 -22.77 14.92 -8.40
N ILE A 48 -21.89 15.02 -7.40
CA ILE A 48 -22.14 15.79 -6.17
C ILE A 48 -22.29 17.27 -6.48
N VAL A 49 -21.35 17.87 -7.22
CA VAL A 49 -21.39 19.30 -7.58
C VAL A 49 -22.63 19.62 -8.38
N ARG A 50 -22.97 18.81 -9.39
CA ARG A 50 -24.20 19.04 -10.16
C ARG A 50 -25.45 18.87 -9.29
N THR A 51 -25.48 17.89 -8.39
CA THR A 51 -26.59 17.69 -7.43
C THR A 51 -26.74 18.92 -6.52
N LEU A 52 -25.63 19.42 -5.95
CA LEU A 52 -25.64 20.62 -5.11
C LEU A 52 -26.08 21.86 -5.87
N VAL A 53 -25.55 22.08 -7.09
CA VAL A 53 -25.91 23.23 -7.94
C VAL A 53 -27.39 23.19 -8.33
N CYS A 54 -27.91 22.03 -8.74
CA CYS A 54 -29.34 21.85 -9.00
C CYS A 54 -30.16 22.09 -7.74
N SER A 55 -29.72 21.56 -6.60
CA SER A 55 -30.42 21.70 -5.32
C SER A 55 -30.51 23.14 -4.82
N VAL A 56 -29.41 23.89 -4.94
CA VAL A 56 -29.36 25.31 -4.60
C VAL A 56 -30.23 26.12 -5.56
N ARG A 57 -30.17 25.86 -6.87
CA ARG A 57 -31.01 26.54 -7.88
C ARG A 57 -32.50 26.32 -7.64
N GLN A 58 -32.89 25.12 -7.23
CA GLN A 58 -34.30 24.78 -7.00
C GLN A 58 -34.76 24.98 -5.55
N ARG A 59 -33.87 25.41 -4.65
CA ARG A 59 -34.11 25.50 -3.19
C ARG A 59 -34.69 24.22 -2.58
N GLN A 60 -34.43 23.08 -3.22
CA GLN A 60 -34.93 21.75 -2.85
C GLN A 60 -33.91 20.70 -3.31
N LEU A 61 -33.68 19.65 -2.52
CA LEU A 61 -32.71 18.61 -2.84
C LEU A 61 -33.07 17.90 -4.16
N THR A 62 -32.25 18.09 -5.20
CA THR A 62 -32.45 17.54 -6.56
C THR A 62 -31.19 16.90 -7.11
N PHE A 63 -31.35 15.72 -7.71
CA PHE A 63 -30.26 14.96 -8.32
C PHE A 63 -30.09 15.29 -9.82
N VAL A 64 -28.96 14.93 -10.39
CA VAL A 64 -28.56 15.34 -11.75
C VAL A 64 -29.33 14.62 -12.85
N HIS A 65 -29.67 13.34 -12.64
CA HIS A 65 -30.38 12.53 -13.63
C HIS A 65 -31.83 12.99 -13.85
N THR A 66 -32.40 13.76 -12.92
CA THR A 66 -33.75 14.31 -13.01
C THR A 66 -33.97 15.35 -14.11
N VAL A 67 -32.91 15.94 -14.72
CA VAL A 67 -33.07 16.93 -15.80
C VAL A 67 -33.21 16.30 -17.19
N ARG A 68 -32.77 15.04 -17.37
CA ARG A 68 -32.71 14.41 -18.71
C ARG A 68 -34.00 13.69 -19.12
N ASP A 69 -34.84 13.31 -18.16
CA ASP A 69 -36.05 12.52 -18.40
C ASP A 69 -37.28 13.34 -18.83
N THR A 70 -37.22 14.67 -18.88
CA THR A 70 -38.37 15.50 -19.28
C THR A 70 -38.53 15.65 -20.80
N HIS A 71 -37.58 15.20 -21.63
CA HIS A 71 -37.61 15.48 -23.09
C HIS A 71 -37.29 14.32 -24.04
N SER A 72 -37.38 13.04 -23.65
CA SER A 72 -37.22 11.96 -24.63
C SER A 72 -38.30 10.89 -24.54
N HIS A 73 -39.29 10.99 -25.44
CA HIS A 73 -40.12 9.85 -25.81
C HIS A 73 -39.25 8.85 -26.61
N PRO A 74 -39.19 7.56 -26.23
CA PRO A 74 -38.53 6.57 -27.06
C PRO A 74 -39.43 6.24 -28.24
N GLU A 75 -39.06 6.71 -29.44
CA GLU A 75 -39.64 6.22 -30.69
C GLU A 75 -39.35 4.72 -30.83
N SER A 76 -40.42 3.93 -30.92
CA SER A 76 -40.35 2.48 -31.10
C SER A 76 -40.01 2.16 -32.56
N PHE A 77 -38.77 1.76 -32.82
CA PHE A 77 -38.35 1.22 -34.10
C PHE A 77 -38.59 -0.30 -34.12
N GLU A 78 -39.60 -0.78 -34.84
CA GLU A 78 -39.80 -2.21 -35.13
C GLU A 78 -39.30 -2.52 -36.56
N PRO A 79 -38.19 -3.27 -36.74
CA PRO A 79 -37.76 -3.68 -38.07
C PRO A 79 -38.47 -4.97 -38.51
N THR A 80 -39.17 -4.89 -39.64
CA THR A 80 -39.88 -5.99 -40.32
C THR A 80 -39.00 -6.63 -41.40
N SER A 81 -38.35 -7.77 -41.09
CA SER A 81 -38.15 -8.90 -42.03
C SER A 81 -37.38 -10.03 -41.35
N ALA A 82 -37.71 -11.28 -41.70
CA ALA A 82 -37.17 -12.49 -41.07
C ALA A 82 -35.67 -12.71 -41.32
N GLN A 83 -35.08 -12.10 -42.36
CA GLN A 83 -33.65 -12.24 -42.69
C GLN A 83 -32.75 -11.33 -41.81
N LEU A 84 -33.21 -10.16 -41.38
CA LEU A 84 -32.49 -9.31 -40.41
C LEU A 84 -32.46 -9.93 -39.01
N GLN A 85 -33.40 -10.79 -38.67
CA GLN A 85 -33.53 -11.35 -37.32
C GLN A 85 -32.41 -12.33 -36.92
N ALA A 86 -31.73 -12.95 -37.89
CA ALA A 86 -30.63 -13.89 -37.65
C ALA A 86 -29.28 -13.16 -37.44
N MET A 87 -29.07 -12.01 -38.10
CA MET A 87 -27.82 -11.24 -38.03
C MET A 87 -27.63 -10.51 -36.68
N PHE A 88 -28.70 -10.35 -35.90
CA PHE A 88 -28.71 -9.67 -34.59
C PHE A 88 -28.70 -10.63 -33.38
N MET A 89 -28.39 -11.92 -33.53
CA MET A 89 -28.42 -12.85 -32.38
C MET A 89 -27.58 -12.39 -31.15
N PRO A 90 -26.32 -11.92 -31.31
CA PRO A 90 -25.55 -11.40 -30.18
C PRO A 90 -26.13 -10.09 -29.62
N VAL A 91 -26.71 -9.25 -30.48
CA VAL A 91 -27.40 -8.00 -30.08
C VAL A 91 -28.70 -8.31 -29.33
N ARG A 92 -29.45 -9.35 -29.71
CA ARG A 92 -30.66 -9.82 -29.01
C ARG A 92 -30.34 -10.47 -27.67
N LEU A 93 -29.26 -11.24 -27.59
CA LEU A 93 -28.74 -11.75 -26.32
C LEU A 93 -28.30 -10.61 -25.41
N PHE A 94 -27.58 -9.62 -25.94
CA PHE A 94 -27.21 -8.40 -25.22
C PHE A 94 -28.44 -7.59 -24.76
N TRP A 95 -29.45 -7.40 -25.60
CA TRP A 95 -30.70 -6.73 -25.22
C TRP A 95 -31.52 -7.53 -24.21
N ARG A 96 -31.59 -8.86 -24.34
CA ARG A 96 -32.22 -9.74 -23.34
C ARG A 96 -31.48 -9.70 -22.02
N PHE A 97 -30.16 -9.65 -22.05
CA PHE A 97 -29.30 -9.49 -20.88
C PHE A 97 -29.49 -8.10 -20.23
N MET A 98 -29.56 -7.03 -21.02
CA MET A 98 -29.85 -5.67 -20.54
C MET A 98 -31.26 -5.53 -19.97
N LEU A 99 -32.27 -6.15 -20.59
CA LEU A 99 -33.63 -6.22 -20.08
C LEU A 99 -33.72 -7.07 -18.80
N PHE A 100 -32.93 -8.15 -18.71
CA PHE A 100 -32.78 -8.95 -17.51
C PHE A 100 -32.15 -8.11 -16.39
N ILE A 101 -31.06 -7.39 -16.66
CA ILE A 101 -30.43 -6.46 -15.71
C ILE A 101 -31.44 -5.40 -15.25
N ARG A 102 -32.16 -4.74 -16.16
CA ARG A 102 -33.19 -3.74 -15.82
C ARG A 102 -34.30 -4.33 -14.95
N ARG A 103 -34.75 -5.56 -15.25
CA ARG A 103 -35.77 -6.26 -14.48
C ARG A 103 -35.27 -6.62 -13.08
N TRP A 104 -34.03 -7.05 -12.95
CA TRP A 104 -33.39 -7.34 -11.66
C TRP A 104 -33.14 -6.08 -10.84
N GLN A 105 -32.68 -5.00 -11.47
CA GLN A 105 -32.51 -3.68 -10.85
C GLN A 105 -33.83 -3.16 -10.28
N PHE A 106 -34.94 -3.34 -11.00
CA PHE A 106 -36.27 -2.96 -10.51
C PHE A 106 -36.71 -3.81 -9.31
N LEU A 107 -36.51 -5.13 -9.35
CA LEU A 107 -36.88 -6.06 -8.27
C LEU A 107 -36.06 -5.87 -6.99
N CYS A 108 -34.80 -5.44 -7.14
CA CYS A 108 -33.86 -5.14 -6.04
C CYS A 108 -33.85 -3.65 -5.66
N SER A 109 -34.66 -2.82 -6.34
CA SER A 109 -34.76 -1.39 -6.04
C SER A 109 -35.26 -1.13 -4.62
N ILE A 110 -35.11 0.10 -4.15
CA ILE A 110 -35.57 0.54 -2.82
C ILE A 110 -37.06 0.28 -2.55
N ARG A 111 -37.88 0.21 -3.61
CA ARG A 111 -39.32 -0.14 -3.56
C ARG A 111 -39.59 -1.60 -3.89
N GLY A 112 -38.56 -2.34 -4.34
CA GLY A 112 -38.63 -3.71 -4.76
C GLY A 112 -38.83 -4.71 -3.60
N PRO A 113 -39.37 -5.91 -3.91
CA PRO A 113 -39.59 -6.96 -2.92
C PRO A 113 -38.29 -7.66 -2.48
N TYR A 114 -37.21 -7.59 -3.25
CA TYR A 114 -35.94 -8.26 -2.93
C TYR A 114 -34.85 -7.32 -2.42
N PHE A 115 -35.19 -6.05 -2.15
CA PHE A 115 -34.24 -5.05 -1.65
C PHE A 115 -33.38 -5.57 -0.50
N GLU A 116 -34.00 -6.10 0.56
CA GLU A 116 -33.27 -6.49 1.78
C GLU A 116 -32.23 -7.58 1.49
N VAL A 117 -32.57 -8.56 0.65
CA VAL A 117 -31.66 -9.66 0.29
C VAL A 117 -30.53 -9.12 -0.59
N ALA A 118 -30.85 -8.32 -1.59
CA ALA A 118 -29.85 -7.72 -2.47
C ALA A 118 -28.91 -6.78 -1.71
N PHE A 119 -29.43 -6.05 -0.72
CA PHE A 119 -28.67 -5.20 0.19
C PHE A 119 -27.68 -6.04 1.01
N HIS A 120 -28.14 -7.10 1.68
CA HIS A 120 -27.22 -7.94 2.47
C HIS A 120 -26.15 -8.64 1.62
N VAL A 121 -26.45 -9.01 0.38
CA VAL A 121 -25.45 -9.61 -0.53
C VAL A 121 -24.35 -8.59 -0.88
N ARG A 122 -24.73 -7.33 -1.14
CA ARG A 122 -23.77 -6.25 -1.38
C ARG A 122 -22.94 -5.96 -0.14
N GLU A 123 -23.61 -5.81 0.99
CA GLU A 123 -23.01 -5.61 2.31
C GLU A 123 -21.99 -6.70 2.62
N THR A 124 -22.32 -7.97 2.35
CA THR A 124 -21.38 -9.09 2.56
C THR A 124 -20.13 -8.95 1.68
N PHE A 125 -20.31 -8.55 0.42
CA PHE A 125 -19.19 -8.37 -0.51
C PHE A 125 -18.32 -7.18 -0.10
N GLU A 126 -18.93 -6.08 0.33
CA GLU A 126 -18.24 -4.91 0.87
C GLU A 126 -17.47 -5.25 2.15
N LEU A 127 -18.10 -5.99 3.07
CA LEU A 127 -17.53 -6.42 4.34
C LEU A 127 -16.24 -7.23 4.16
N VAL A 128 -16.19 -8.15 3.19
CA VAL A 128 -14.98 -8.93 2.88
C VAL A 128 -13.82 -8.00 2.48
N TRP A 129 -14.11 -6.97 1.70
CA TRP A 129 -13.10 -6.04 1.22
C TRP A 129 -12.69 -5.00 2.26
N GLN A 130 -13.62 -4.52 3.10
CA GLN A 130 -13.29 -3.71 4.27
C GLN A 130 -12.45 -4.51 5.28
N THR A 131 -12.72 -5.80 5.45
CA THR A 131 -11.88 -6.69 6.28
C THR A 131 -10.47 -6.80 5.73
N ALA A 132 -10.32 -7.03 4.42
CA ALA A 132 -9.01 -7.06 3.79
C ALA A 132 -8.25 -5.74 3.97
N GLN A 133 -8.95 -4.60 3.90
CA GLN A 133 -8.37 -3.29 4.18
C GLN A 133 -7.92 -3.15 5.64
N ALA A 134 -8.77 -3.49 6.61
CA ALA A 134 -8.45 -3.40 8.04
C ALA A 134 -7.28 -4.33 8.42
N TYR A 135 -7.25 -5.55 7.87
CA TYR A 135 -6.14 -6.48 8.00
C TYR A 135 -4.85 -5.86 7.45
N ARG A 136 -4.86 -5.27 6.25
CA ARG A 136 -3.69 -4.58 5.68
C ARG A 136 -3.23 -3.40 6.54
N VAL A 137 -4.15 -2.58 7.04
CA VAL A 137 -3.81 -1.47 7.95
C VAL A 137 -3.06 -1.99 9.20
N SER A 138 -3.44 -3.16 9.72
CA SER A 138 -2.77 -3.80 10.87
C SER A 138 -1.31 -4.22 10.64
N PHE A 139 -0.95 -4.47 9.38
CA PHE A 139 0.39 -4.86 8.96
C PHE A 139 1.33 -3.69 8.70
N PHE A 140 0.81 -2.56 8.21
CA PHE A 140 1.64 -1.47 7.69
C PHE A 140 1.53 -0.18 8.51
N ILE A 141 0.43 0.03 9.24
CA ILE A 141 0.26 1.26 10.02
C ILE A 141 0.54 0.98 11.49
N ASN A 142 1.59 1.61 12.04
CA ASN A 142 1.92 1.53 13.47
C ASN A 142 1.02 2.42 14.34
N HIS A 143 0.35 3.41 13.75
CA HIS A 143 -0.56 4.31 14.45
C HIS A 143 -1.78 3.56 15.00
N VAL A 144 -1.83 3.44 16.33
CA VAL A 144 -2.87 2.69 17.05
C VAL A 144 -4.27 3.20 16.73
N TRP A 145 -4.44 4.52 16.68
CA TRP A 145 -5.75 5.14 16.45
C TRP A 145 -6.26 4.91 15.02
N VAL A 146 -5.38 4.76 14.02
CA VAL A 146 -5.79 4.43 12.64
C VAL A 146 -6.28 2.99 12.56
N ASN A 147 -5.60 2.08 13.25
CA ASN A 147 -6.05 0.69 13.40
C ASN A 147 -7.41 0.61 14.10
N GLN A 148 -7.58 1.35 15.21
CA GLN A 148 -8.86 1.45 15.91
C GLN A 148 -9.97 1.99 15.02
N LEU A 149 -9.68 3.02 14.22
CA LEU A 149 -10.63 3.58 13.27
C LEU A 149 -11.06 2.55 12.21
N ALA A 150 -10.11 1.82 11.62
CA ALA A 150 -10.39 0.80 10.63
C ALA A 150 -11.28 -0.34 11.19
N VAL A 151 -10.96 -0.82 12.40
CA VAL A 151 -11.76 -1.83 13.09
C VAL A 151 -13.14 -1.29 13.48
N ALA A 152 -13.22 -0.05 13.95
CA ALA A 152 -14.50 0.56 14.32
C ALA A 152 -15.44 0.68 13.13
N VAL A 153 -14.96 1.13 11.97
CA VAL A 153 -15.77 1.18 10.73
C VAL A 153 -16.27 -0.21 10.35
N LEU A 154 -15.40 -1.21 10.37
CA LEU A 154 -15.76 -2.59 10.04
C LEU A 154 -16.81 -3.19 10.99
N VAL A 155 -16.66 -2.98 12.29
CA VAL A 155 -17.60 -3.47 13.32
C VAL A 155 -18.94 -2.74 13.24
N LEU A 156 -18.93 -1.43 12.95
CA LEU A 156 -20.15 -0.67 12.72
C LEU A 156 -20.90 -1.17 11.48
N ASN A 157 -20.21 -1.56 10.40
CA ASN A 157 -20.86 -2.16 9.22
C ASN A 157 -21.58 -3.47 9.60
N CYS A 158 -20.93 -4.28 10.44
CA CYS A 158 -21.52 -5.52 10.95
C CYS A 158 -22.78 -5.29 11.79
N TRP A 159 -22.77 -4.32 12.70
CA TRP A 159 -23.80 -4.22 13.75
C TRP A 159 -24.93 -3.24 13.44
N THR A 160 -24.70 -2.25 12.58
CA THR A 160 -25.71 -1.22 12.29
C THR A 160 -26.92 -1.80 11.55
N THR A 161 -26.72 -2.67 10.55
CA THR A 161 -27.83 -3.30 9.82
C THR A 161 -28.75 -4.11 10.75
N PRO A 162 -28.26 -5.09 11.53
CA PRO A 162 -29.08 -5.81 12.52
C PRO A 162 -29.76 -4.88 13.53
N LEU A 163 -29.07 -3.84 14.01
CA LEU A 163 -29.61 -2.87 14.96
C LEU A 163 -30.80 -2.09 14.37
N ILE A 164 -30.72 -1.62 13.13
CA ILE A 164 -31.82 -0.91 12.46
C ILE A 164 -33.01 -1.86 12.28
N PHE A 165 -32.78 -3.14 11.93
CA PHE A 165 -33.84 -4.14 11.85
C PHE A 165 -34.54 -4.38 13.19
N PHE A 166 -33.78 -4.37 14.29
CA PHE A 166 -34.29 -4.51 15.64
C PHE A 166 -35.09 -3.28 16.11
N LEU A 167 -34.59 -2.07 15.86
CA LEU A 167 -35.23 -0.81 16.29
C LEU A 167 -36.47 -0.46 15.46
N PHE A 168 -36.51 -0.84 14.18
CA PHE A 168 -37.58 -0.47 13.25
C PHE A 168 -38.28 -1.68 12.57
N PRO A 169 -38.82 -2.64 13.33
CA PRO A 169 -39.35 -3.89 12.78
C PRO A 169 -40.58 -3.67 11.89
N LYS A 170 -41.40 -2.66 12.20
CA LYS A 170 -42.66 -2.35 11.50
C LYS A 170 -42.54 -1.23 10.46
N LYS A 171 -41.45 -0.45 10.47
CA LYS A 171 -41.26 0.74 9.61
C LYS A 171 -40.32 0.43 8.43
N GLN A 172 -40.82 -0.34 7.46
CA GLN A 172 -40.01 -0.82 6.34
C GLN A 172 -39.34 0.29 5.52
N ALA A 173 -40.05 1.38 5.19
CA ALA A 173 -39.47 2.48 4.41
C ALA A 173 -38.33 3.19 5.15
N LEU A 174 -38.52 3.47 6.45
CA LEU A 174 -37.51 4.10 7.30
C LEU A 174 -36.28 3.21 7.45
N ARG A 175 -36.47 1.91 7.69
CA ARG A 175 -35.37 0.95 7.80
C ARG A 175 -34.49 0.94 6.55
N ARG A 176 -35.10 0.87 5.36
CA ARG A 176 -34.35 0.88 4.10
C ARG A 176 -33.51 2.15 3.97
N VAL A 177 -34.13 3.32 4.18
CA VAL A 177 -33.44 4.61 4.11
C VAL A 177 -32.28 4.70 5.11
N LEU A 178 -32.49 4.27 6.35
CA LEU A 178 -31.45 4.28 7.38
C LEU A 178 -30.30 3.33 7.03
N CYS A 179 -30.58 2.11 6.56
CA CYS A 179 -29.54 1.17 6.13
C CYS A 179 -28.66 1.78 5.04
N MET A 180 -29.25 2.36 3.98
CA MET A 180 -28.48 3.03 2.93
C MET A 180 -27.73 4.27 3.41
N ALA A 181 -28.31 5.08 4.30
CA ALA A 181 -27.65 6.28 4.77
C ALA A 181 -26.43 5.96 5.65
N VAL A 182 -26.53 4.93 6.49
CA VAL A 182 -25.43 4.47 7.35
C VAL A 182 -24.34 3.81 6.53
N ASP A 183 -24.70 2.92 5.62
CA ASP A 183 -23.80 2.26 4.66
C ASP A 183 -22.99 3.28 3.85
N ILE A 184 -23.64 4.29 3.23
CA ILE A 184 -22.94 5.40 2.55
C ILE A 184 -21.92 6.10 3.46
N GLY A 185 -22.28 6.30 4.73
CA GLY A 185 -21.40 6.95 5.72
C GLY A 185 -20.17 6.10 6.06
N LEU A 186 -20.37 4.78 6.23
CA LEU A 186 -19.31 3.82 6.54
C LEU A 186 -18.41 3.57 5.34
N ASP A 187 -18.97 3.50 4.13
CA ASP A 187 -18.24 3.46 2.85
C ASP A 187 -17.34 4.68 2.67
N MET A 188 -17.86 5.86 2.97
CA MET A 188 -17.07 7.09 2.91
C MET A 188 -15.94 7.07 3.95
N ALA A 189 -16.22 6.57 5.17
CA ALA A 189 -15.22 6.44 6.21
C ALA A 189 -14.11 5.45 5.83
N SER A 190 -14.45 4.28 5.26
CA SER A 190 -13.48 3.25 4.87
C SER A 190 -12.64 3.65 3.65
N SER A 191 -13.30 4.15 2.60
CA SER A 191 -12.65 4.43 1.30
C SER A 191 -11.96 5.80 1.23
N MET A 192 -12.40 6.78 2.01
CA MET A 192 -11.84 8.13 2.01
C MET A 192 -11.28 8.52 3.38
N GLY A 193 -12.00 8.22 4.46
CA GLY A 193 -11.60 8.60 5.82
C GLY A 193 -10.27 7.97 6.26
N ILE A 194 -10.13 6.64 6.14
CA ILE A 194 -8.91 5.92 6.54
C ILE A 194 -7.70 6.39 5.72
N PRO A 195 -7.71 6.40 4.37
CA PRO A 195 -6.55 6.85 3.59
C PRO A 195 -6.19 8.32 3.86
N LEU A 196 -7.19 9.20 4.04
CA LEU A 196 -6.95 10.59 4.42
C LEU A 196 -6.25 10.70 5.77
N SER A 197 -6.66 9.87 6.74
CA SER A 197 -6.09 9.86 8.09
C SER A 197 -4.61 9.45 8.08
N VAL A 198 -4.24 8.44 7.30
CA VAL A 198 -2.84 8.03 7.08
C VAL A 198 -2.06 9.14 6.41
N PHE A 199 -2.61 9.74 5.35
CA PHE A 199 -1.94 10.83 4.64
C PHE A 199 -1.66 12.05 5.52
N LEU A 200 -2.60 12.45 6.37
CA LEU A 200 -2.39 13.57 7.29
C LEU A 200 -1.24 13.29 8.27
N THR A 201 -1.08 12.03 8.66
CA THR A 201 0.02 11.59 9.53
C THR A 201 1.36 11.61 8.79
N TYR A 202 1.41 11.05 7.58
CA TYR A 202 2.57 11.14 6.70
C TYR A 202 2.99 12.60 6.42
N ARG A 203 2.04 13.50 6.16
CA ARG A 203 2.32 14.92 5.90
C ARG A 203 3.02 15.59 7.09
N LYS A 204 2.64 15.21 8.32
CA LYS A 204 3.30 15.71 9.54
C LYS A 204 4.71 15.14 9.66
N LEU A 205 4.89 13.84 9.42
CA LEU A 205 6.17 13.15 9.47
C LEU A 205 7.19 13.69 8.46
N ARG A 206 6.74 14.03 7.24
CA ARG A 206 7.59 14.60 6.17
C ARG A 206 8.24 15.94 6.55
N GLN A 207 7.78 16.64 7.57
CA GLN A 207 8.38 17.92 7.97
C GLN A 207 9.75 17.76 8.63
N THR A 208 10.09 16.57 9.11
CA THR A 208 11.33 16.31 9.86
C THR A 208 12.30 15.36 9.15
N THR A 209 12.18 15.20 7.82
CA THR A 209 12.91 14.23 6.97
C THR A 209 14.27 13.79 7.50
N ASP A 210 14.40 12.50 7.81
CA ASP A 210 15.64 11.85 8.23
C ASP A 210 15.69 10.40 7.73
N TRP A 211 16.28 10.19 6.55
CA TRP A 211 16.36 8.86 5.91
C TRP A 211 17.33 7.88 6.60
N TYR A 212 18.13 8.37 7.56
CA TYR A 212 19.02 7.56 8.39
C TYR A 212 18.39 7.24 9.75
N ASP A 213 17.20 7.75 10.06
CA ASP A 213 16.41 7.27 11.18
C ASP A 213 15.52 6.11 10.69
N PRO A 214 15.73 4.87 11.18
CA PRO A 214 14.95 3.72 10.73
C PRO A 214 13.45 3.85 11.06
N VAL A 215 13.09 4.48 12.20
CA VAL A 215 11.68 4.69 12.55
C VAL A 215 11.02 5.63 11.55
N TRP A 216 11.71 6.72 11.21
CA TRP A 216 11.21 7.65 10.20
C TRP A 216 11.09 6.98 8.83
N ALA A 217 12.14 6.30 8.37
CA ALA A 217 12.21 5.70 7.04
C ALA A 217 11.13 4.63 6.81
N ILE A 218 10.95 3.72 7.77
CA ILE A 218 9.93 2.67 7.68
C ILE A 218 8.53 3.23 7.84
N THR A 219 8.29 4.15 8.79
CA THR A 219 6.96 4.76 8.95
C THR A 219 6.56 5.53 7.70
N ALA A 220 7.44 6.37 7.16
CA ALA A 220 7.19 7.12 5.93
C ALA A 220 6.92 6.17 4.75
N GLY A 221 7.69 5.09 4.67
CA GLY A 221 7.56 4.04 3.68
C GLY A 221 6.19 3.36 3.67
N TYR A 222 5.80 2.82 4.82
CA TYR A 222 4.56 2.08 4.98
C TYR A 222 3.32 2.97 4.88
N ASP A 223 3.34 4.17 5.46
CA ASP A 223 2.25 5.13 5.33
C ASP A 223 1.99 5.45 3.86
N LEU A 224 3.05 5.67 3.08
CA LEU A 224 2.93 5.98 1.67
C LEU A 224 2.41 4.79 0.86
N LEU A 225 2.86 3.56 1.13
CA LEU A 225 2.34 2.35 0.49
C LEU A 225 0.84 2.17 0.76
N GLN A 226 0.40 2.47 1.99
CA GLN A 226 -1.01 2.46 2.35
C GLN A 226 -1.80 3.62 1.74
N VAL A 227 -1.14 4.60 1.17
CA VAL A 227 -1.80 5.72 0.52
C VAL A 227 -1.87 5.49 -1.00
N ILE A 228 -0.84 4.90 -1.60
CA ILE A 228 -0.63 4.85 -3.06
C ILE A 228 -1.20 3.59 -3.75
N THR A 229 -1.82 2.65 -3.02
CA THR A 229 -2.38 1.37 -3.53
C THR A 229 -1.35 0.52 -4.30
N ASN A 230 -0.76 -0.45 -3.63
CA ASN A 230 0.32 -1.26 -4.22
C ASN A 230 -0.17 -2.62 -4.79
N THR A 231 -1.38 -3.05 -4.40
CA THR A 231 -1.92 -4.36 -4.76
C THR A 231 -3.34 -4.26 -5.28
N TRP A 232 -3.77 -5.25 -6.07
CA TRP A 232 -5.17 -5.38 -6.48
C TRP A 232 -6.13 -5.44 -5.30
N ILE A 233 -5.69 -5.97 -4.15
CA ILE A 233 -6.47 -5.95 -2.92
C ILE A 233 -6.72 -4.52 -2.48
N ASP A 234 -5.70 -3.65 -2.48
CA ASP A 234 -5.86 -2.23 -2.10
C ASP A 234 -6.78 -1.47 -3.06
N VAL A 235 -6.69 -1.78 -4.36
CA VAL A 235 -7.56 -1.19 -5.39
C VAL A 235 -9.00 -1.56 -5.14
N LEU A 236 -9.27 -2.86 -5.00
CA LEU A 236 -10.62 -3.35 -4.82
C LEU A 236 -11.18 -2.95 -3.44
N SER A 237 -10.35 -2.93 -2.39
CA SER A 237 -10.82 -2.63 -1.02
C SER A 237 -11.23 -1.19 -0.84
N ARG A 238 -10.73 -0.29 -1.69
CA ARG A 238 -11.17 1.10 -1.76
C ARG A 238 -12.25 1.30 -2.82
N GLY A 239 -12.14 0.60 -3.95
CA GLY A 239 -13.04 0.76 -5.09
C GLY A 239 -14.44 0.20 -4.86
N ILE A 240 -14.57 -0.96 -4.19
CA ILE A 240 -15.87 -1.60 -3.93
C ILE A 240 -16.77 -0.71 -3.07
N PRO A 241 -16.32 -0.18 -1.91
CA PRO A 241 -17.07 0.82 -1.14
C PRO A 241 -17.45 2.06 -1.98
N MET A 242 -16.56 2.58 -2.82
CA MET A 242 -16.88 3.74 -3.67
C MET A 242 -18.01 3.43 -4.67
N VAL A 243 -17.97 2.26 -5.29
CA VAL A 243 -19.03 1.81 -6.21
C VAL A 243 -20.34 1.57 -5.45
N SER A 244 -20.29 0.95 -4.28
CA SER A 244 -21.43 0.72 -3.39
C SER A 244 -22.14 2.05 -3.08
N MET A 245 -21.39 3.05 -2.64
CA MET A 245 -21.88 4.41 -2.41
C MET A 245 -22.59 5.04 -3.64
N VAL A 246 -22.05 4.90 -4.87
CA VAL A 246 -22.76 5.40 -6.08
C VAL A 246 -24.10 4.71 -6.26
N LEU A 247 -24.11 3.38 -6.11
CA LEU A 247 -25.31 2.57 -6.31
C LEU A 247 -26.38 2.94 -5.27
N HIS A 248 -25.99 3.21 -4.03
CA HIS A 248 -26.88 3.63 -2.96
C HIS A 248 -27.43 5.05 -3.17
N LEU A 249 -26.58 6.01 -3.57
CA LEU A 249 -27.04 7.37 -3.92
C LEU A 249 -28.03 7.36 -5.09
N ALA A 250 -27.75 6.58 -6.14
CA ALA A 250 -28.66 6.41 -7.27
C ALA A 250 -29.98 5.72 -6.87
N ALA A 251 -29.96 4.83 -5.87
CA ALA A 251 -31.14 4.15 -5.38
C ALA A 251 -32.07 5.04 -4.52
N ILE A 252 -31.54 6.13 -3.94
CA ILE A 252 -32.31 7.08 -3.10
C ILE A 252 -33.08 8.09 -3.97
N GLU A 253 -32.58 8.44 -5.17
CA GLU A 253 -33.19 9.43 -6.06
C GLU A 253 -34.72 9.26 -6.28
N PRO A 254 -35.27 8.04 -6.54
CA PRO A 254 -36.69 7.86 -6.77
C PRO A 254 -37.58 8.11 -5.54
N MET A 255 -37.01 8.14 -4.32
CA MET A 255 -37.74 8.38 -3.08
C MET A 255 -38.02 9.86 -2.83
N LEU A 256 -37.16 10.75 -3.33
CA LEU A 256 -37.26 12.19 -3.12
C LEU A 256 -38.18 12.87 -4.15
N ARG A 257 -38.63 12.13 -5.17
CA ARG A 257 -39.67 12.59 -6.11
C ARG A 257 -41.04 12.64 -5.40
N PRO A 258 -41.70 13.81 -5.33
CA PRO A 258 -43.07 13.91 -4.85
C PRO A 258 -44.02 13.16 -5.81
N ASN A 259 -44.43 11.97 -5.39
CA ASN A 259 -45.69 11.31 -5.77
C ASN A 259 -46.02 11.23 -7.28
N ASP A 260 -45.19 10.58 -8.10
CA ASP A 260 -45.70 10.00 -9.35
C ASP A 260 -46.51 8.73 -9.02
N ARG A 261 -47.83 8.88 -9.04
CA ARG A 261 -48.79 7.77 -9.00
C ARG A 261 -48.46 6.77 -10.12
N MET A 262 -47.92 5.62 -9.73
CA MET A 262 -48.02 4.32 -10.40
C MET A 262 -48.12 4.29 -11.94
N HIS A 263 -46.98 4.09 -12.61
CA HIS A 263 -46.91 3.30 -13.86
C HIS A 263 -46.70 1.80 -13.54
N HIS A 264 -47.54 1.23 -12.66
CA HIS A 264 -47.44 -0.19 -12.25
C HIS A 264 -48.38 -1.14 -13.01
N ALA A 265 -49.06 -0.71 -14.08
CA ALA A 265 -50.08 -1.53 -14.73
C ALA A 265 -49.79 -2.03 -16.16
N THR A 266 -48.69 -1.64 -16.83
CA THR A 266 -48.59 -1.83 -18.28
C THR A 266 -47.67 -2.94 -18.80
N LEU A 267 -46.94 -3.67 -17.95
CA LEU A 267 -46.04 -4.75 -18.42
C LEU A 267 -46.67 -6.15 -18.53
N PHE A 268 -47.95 -6.32 -18.17
CA PHE A 268 -48.65 -7.63 -18.22
C PHE A 268 -49.88 -7.66 -19.12
N ARG A 269 -50.06 -6.70 -20.04
CA ARG A 269 -51.14 -6.81 -21.03
C ARG A 269 -50.62 -7.53 -22.28
N SER A 270 -50.74 -8.86 -22.26
CA SER A 270 -50.68 -9.67 -23.48
C SER A 270 -51.72 -9.11 -24.47
N ARG A 271 -51.20 -8.71 -25.64
CA ARG A 271 -51.92 -8.21 -26.80
C ARG A 271 -52.90 -9.29 -27.28
N ARG A 272 -54.20 -9.14 -27.00
CA ARG A 272 -55.26 -9.87 -27.70
C ARG A 272 -55.99 -8.87 -28.59
N VAL A 273 -55.87 -9.08 -29.89
CA VAL A 273 -56.32 -8.21 -30.98
C VAL A 273 -57.85 -8.27 -31.16
N SER A 274 -58.35 -7.24 -31.82
CA SER A 274 -59.70 -6.68 -31.93
C SER A 274 -60.84 -7.58 -32.43
N GLY A 275 -62.06 -7.19 -32.00
CA GLY A 275 -63.33 -7.48 -32.66
C GLY A 275 -64.41 -6.49 -32.22
N HIS A 276 -64.59 -5.43 -33.02
CA HIS A 276 -65.69 -4.45 -33.22
C HIS A 276 -66.57 -3.91 -32.05
N PRO A 277 -66.97 -2.61 -32.10
CA PRO A 277 -67.66 -1.94 -30.99
C PRO A 277 -69.18 -1.85 -31.21
N THR A 278 -70.00 -2.29 -30.25
CA THR A 278 -71.35 -1.76 -30.02
C THR A 278 -71.77 -1.93 -28.56
N GLY A 279 -72.44 -0.92 -28.01
CA GLY A 279 -73.35 -1.06 -26.86
C GLY A 279 -72.75 -0.88 -25.46
N ILE A 280 -73.05 0.27 -24.83
CA ILE A 280 -72.84 0.53 -23.39
C ILE A 280 -73.84 -0.31 -22.57
N VAL A 281 -73.33 -1.15 -21.67
CA VAL A 281 -74.06 -1.64 -20.48
C VAL A 281 -73.08 -1.61 -19.29
N PRO A 282 -73.44 -1.06 -18.11
CA PRO A 282 -72.56 -1.06 -16.95
C PRO A 282 -72.62 -2.43 -16.25
N GLY A 283 -71.76 -3.35 -16.70
CA GLY A 283 -71.53 -4.62 -16.01
C GLY A 283 -70.52 -4.45 -14.88
N ARG A 284 -70.93 -4.71 -13.63
CA ARG A 284 -70.04 -4.89 -12.47
C ARG A 284 -68.90 -5.84 -12.82
N VAL A 285 -67.66 -5.35 -12.83
CA VAL A 285 -66.47 -6.19 -12.89
C VAL A 285 -66.33 -6.90 -11.55
N ILE A 286 -66.80 -8.13 -11.48
CA ILE A 286 -66.46 -9.05 -10.39
C ILE A 286 -64.98 -9.41 -10.57
N VAL A 287 -64.11 -8.82 -9.76
CA VAL A 287 -62.72 -9.27 -9.63
C VAL A 287 -62.75 -10.68 -9.04
N LYS A 288 -62.57 -11.71 -9.87
CA LYS A 288 -62.41 -13.09 -9.38
C LYS A 288 -61.20 -13.14 -8.44
N PRO A 289 -61.31 -13.75 -7.24
CA PRO A 289 -60.20 -13.84 -6.31
C PRO A 289 -59.06 -14.66 -6.91
N PHE A 290 -57.82 -14.14 -6.81
CA PHE A 290 -56.59 -14.84 -7.19
C PHE A 290 -56.54 -16.27 -6.60
N PRO A 291 -56.09 -17.30 -7.37
CA PRO A 291 -56.13 -18.69 -6.95
C PRO A 291 -55.37 -18.97 -5.65
N ARG A 292 -55.90 -19.86 -4.79
CA ARG A 292 -55.34 -20.18 -3.46
C ARG A 292 -53.91 -20.74 -3.50
N GLN A 293 -53.53 -21.43 -4.59
CA GLN A 293 -52.25 -22.12 -4.74
C GLN A 293 -51.05 -21.14 -4.87
N THR A 294 -51.24 -20.01 -5.57
CA THR A 294 -50.23 -18.95 -5.65
C THR A 294 -50.06 -18.18 -4.33
N ARG A 295 -51.10 -18.11 -3.48
CA ARG A 295 -50.98 -17.52 -2.13
C ARG A 295 -50.13 -18.37 -1.19
N LEU A 296 -50.22 -19.69 -1.28
CA LEU A 296 -49.42 -20.60 -0.45
C LEU A 296 -47.93 -20.51 -0.81
N ILE A 297 -47.62 -20.58 -2.11
CA ILE A 297 -46.25 -20.44 -2.63
C ILE A 297 -45.66 -19.10 -2.20
N THR A 298 -46.42 -18.00 -2.34
CA THR A 298 -45.96 -16.66 -1.94
C THR A 298 -45.69 -16.55 -0.43
N ARG A 299 -46.51 -17.20 0.41
CA ARG A 299 -46.29 -17.25 1.86
C ARG A 299 -45.04 -18.04 2.23
N VAL A 300 -44.79 -19.18 1.58
CA VAL A 300 -43.59 -20.00 1.79
C VAL A 300 -42.33 -19.22 1.40
N ILE A 301 -42.33 -18.59 0.21
CA ILE A 301 -41.21 -17.77 -0.26
C ILE A 301 -40.93 -16.60 0.70
N ASN A 302 -41.98 -15.89 1.16
CA ASN A 302 -41.80 -14.79 2.10
C ASN A 302 -41.27 -15.26 3.47
N LYS A 303 -41.75 -16.41 3.97
CA LYS A 303 -41.26 -16.99 5.23
C LYS A 303 -39.79 -17.41 5.12
N ALA A 304 -39.43 -18.08 4.03
CA ALA A 304 -38.04 -18.46 3.74
C ALA A 304 -37.13 -17.23 3.64
N ARG A 305 -37.58 -16.17 2.96
CA ARG A 305 -36.84 -14.90 2.86
C ARG A 305 -36.61 -14.25 4.22
N THR A 306 -37.65 -14.17 5.05
CA THR A 306 -37.53 -13.59 6.40
C THR A 306 -36.58 -14.42 7.26
N ALA A 307 -36.65 -15.75 7.20
CA ALA A 307 -35.71 -16.63 7.90
C ALA A 307 -34.26 -16.41 7.41
N HIS A 308 -34.04 -16.31 6.10
CA HIS A 308 -32.72 -16.04 5.53
C HIS A 308 -32.14 -14.70 6.00
N LEU A 309 -32.96 -13.63 6.02
CA LEU A 309 -32.53 -12.32 6.54
C LEU A 309 -32.18 -12.38 8.03
N HIS A 310 -32.92 -13.14 8.84
CA HIS A 310 -32.55 -13.35 10.25
C HIS A 310 -31.20 -14.05 10.39
N VAL A 311 -30.95 -15.11 9.60
CA VAL A 311 -29.66 -15.81 9.60
C VAL A 311 -28.52 -14.86 9.24
N LEU A 312 -28.66 -14.06 8.18
CA LEU A 312 -27.63 -13.11 7.78
C LEU A 312 -27.34 -12.05 8.85
N ASN A 313 -28.38 -11.51 9.49
CA ASN A 313 -28.20 -10.55 10.58
C ASN A 313 -27.45 -11.17 11.78
N VAL A 314 -27.76 -12.42 12.12
CA VAL A 314 -27.04 -13.15 13.17
C VAL A 314 -25.57 -13.37 12.76
N CYS A 315 -25.32 -13.75 11.50
CA CYS A 315 -23.96 -13.89 10.99
C CYS A 315 -23.15 -12.59 11.09
N PHE A 316 -23.74 -11.43 10.76
CA PHE A 316 -23.05 -10.15 10.89
C PHE A 316 -22.73 -9.80 12.34
N ILE A 317 -23.65 -10.04 13.28
CA ILE A 317 -23.38 -9.84 14.71
C ILE A 317 -22.20 -10.69 15.16
N ILE A 318 -22.23 -11.99 14.85
CA ILE A 318 -21.15 -12.93 15.18
C ILE A 318 -19.84 -12.49 14.55
N TYR A 319 -19.85 -12.10 13.28
CA TYR A 319 -18.65 -11.65 12.59
C TYR A 319 -18.04 -10.40 13.23
N GLY A 320 -18.86 -9.40 13.59
CA GLY A 320 -18.37 -8.23 14.32
C GLY A 320 -17.77 -8.58 15.68
N ILE A 321 -18.32 -9.57 16.40
CA ILE A 321 -17.70 -10.10 17.64
C ILE A 321 -16.35 -10.73 17.34
N VAL A 322 -16.25 -11.56 16.30
CA VAL A 322 -14.97 -12.19 15.90
C VAL A 322 -13.92 -11.14 15.58
N VAL A 323 -14.27 -10.09 14.83
CA VAL A 323 -13.36 -8.97 14.51
C VAL A 323 -12.87 -8.27 15.78
N VAL A 324 -13.77 -7.96 16.72
CA VAL A 324 -13.39 -7.34 18.00
C VAL A 324 -12.47 -8.24 18.81
N VAL A 325 -12.75 -9.55 18.87
CA VAL A 325 -11.90 -10.52 19.58
C VAL A 325 -10.52 -10.60 18.96
N VAL A 326 -10.42 -10.74 17.63
CA VAL A 326 -9.13 -10.78 16.91
C VAL A 326 -8.34 -9.50 17.15
N PHE A 327 -8.98 -8.33 17.06
CA PHE A 327 -8.33 -7.05 17.36
C PHE A 327 -7.87 -6.97 18.82
N ALA A 328 -8.68 -7.41 19.77
CA ALA A 328 -8.34 -7.41 21.19
C ALA A 328 -7.14 -8.33 21.47
N LEU A 329 -7.11 -9.54 20.91
CA LEU A 329 -5.99 -10.47 21.03
C LEU A 329 -4.69 -9.89 20.46
N ALA A 330 -4.76 -9.25 19.28
CA ALA A 330 -3.60 -8.60 18.67
C ALA A 330 -3.05 -7.45 19.54
N ASN A 331 -3.91 -6.66 20.18
CA ASN A 331 -3.48 -5.60 21.09
C ASN A 331 -2.99 -6.14 22.43
N GLN A 332 -3.63 -7.19 22.94
CA GLN A 332 -3.27 -7.82 24.20
C GLN A 332 -1.84 -8.35 24.13
N ARG A 333 -1.47 -9.04 23.05
CA ARG A 333 -0.10 -9.54 22.88
C ARG A 333 0.94 -8.45 23.02
N VAL A 334 0.76 -7.34 22.31
CA VAL A 334 1.70 -6.19 22.36
C VAL A 334 1.82 -5.62 23.77
N TYR A 335 0.75 -5.69 24.57
CA TYR A 335 0.74 -5.20 25.94
C TYR A 335 1.34 -6.21 26.95
N THR A 336 1.15 -7.50 26.75
CA THR A 336 1.59 -8.55 27.69
C THR A 336 3.01 -9.01 27.45
N GLU A 337 3.41 -9.14 26.19
CA GLU A 337 4.74 -9.59 25.78
C GLU A 337 5.54 -8.34 25.43
N GLN A 338 6.20 -7.70 26.40
CA GLN A 338 7.02 -6.54 26.10
C GLN A 338 8.44 -7.00 25.73
N VAL A 339 8.76 -7.00 24.43
CA VAL A 339 10.11 -7.31 23.95
C VAL A 339 10.96 -6.05 24.01
N SER A 340 12.00 -6.09 24.85
CA SER A 340 12.98 -5.02 24.97
C SER A 340 13.74 -4.83 23.65
N GLY A 341 14.00 -3.57 23.28
CA GLY A 341 14.68 -3.25 22.02
C GLY A 341 13.75 -3.05 20.82
N CYS A 342 12.47 -3.39 20.90
CA CYS A 342 11.54 -3.12 19.81
C CYS A 342 11.16 -1.63 19.73
N ALA A 343 11.70 -0.91 18.75
CA ALA A 343 11.44 0.51 18.54
C ALA A 343 10.11 0.79 17.81
N MET A 344 9.60 -0.18 17.05
CA MET A 344 8.34 -0.04 16.31
C MET A 344 7.56 -1.36 16.31
N THR A 345 6.44 -1.38 17.04
CA THR A 345 5.54 -2.53 17.15
C THR A 345 4.35 -2.42 16.19
N MET A 346 4.00 -3.52 15.52
CA MET A 346 2.81 -3.64 14.68
C MET A 346 1.68 -4.36 15.44
N ARG A 347 0.46 -4.38 14.87
CA ARG A 347 -0.73 -5.00 15.50
C ARG A 347 -1.40 -5.99 14.56
N GLN A 348 -0.56 -6.81 13.92
CA GLN A 348 -0.98 -7.79 12.94
C GLN A 348 -2.00 -8.75 13.54
N TRP A 349 -3.10 -8.93 12.84
CA TRP A 349 -4.11 -9.90 13.25
C TRP A 349 -3.56 -11.31 13.06
N LEU A 350 -3.79 -12.18 14.04
CA LEU A 350 -3.41 -13.59 13.99
C LEU A 350 -1.90 -13.85 13.90
N ALA A 351 -1.05 -12.86 14.22
CA ALA A 351 0.37 -13.11 14.44
C ALA A 351 0.53 -14.22 15.49
N VAL A 352 1.61 -15.00 15.42
CA VAL A 352 1.93 -16.05 16.41
C VAL A 352 3.05 -15.60 17.34
N ASP A 353 4.04 -14.91 16.79
CA ASP A 353 5.18 -14.36 17.51
C ASP A 353 5.00 -12.84 17.71
N TYR A 354 6.02 -12.18 18.26
CA TYR A 354 5.93 -10.75 18.56
C TYR A 354 6.12 -9.89 17.29
N PRO A 355 5.13 -9.07 16.87
CA PRO A 355 5.17 -8.36 15.61
C PRO A 355 5.98 -7.05 15.68
N CYS A 356 7.30 -7.18 15.84
CA CYS A 356 8.23 -6.05 15.84
C CYS A 356 8.73 -5.72 14.43
N ALA A 357 8.53 -4.47 13.99
CA ALA A 357 9.02 -4.00 12.68
C ALA A 357 10.46 -3.46 12.72
N ILE A 358 10.87 -2.86 13.84
CA ILE A 358 12.21 -2.32 14.02
C ILE A 358 12.73 -2.84 15.35
N MET A 359 13.73 -3.72 15.27
CA MET A 359 14.38 -4.29 16.44
C MET A 359 15.80 -3.73 16.59
N GLU A 360 16.12 -3.25 17.78
CA GLU A 360 17.46 -2.90 18.20
C GLU A 360 17.93 -3.79 19.34
N ILE A 361 18.95 -4.60 19.08
CA ILE A 361 19.61 -5.45 20.05
C ILE A 361 20.86 -4.71 20.51
N ASP A 362 20.73 -3.93 21.59
CA ASP A 362 21.87 -3.33 22.28
C ASP A 362 22.44 -4.31 23.31
N CYS A 363 23.52 -4.96 22.92
CA CYS A 363 24.17 -5.97 23.74
C CYS A 363 24.73 -5.41 25.06
N SER A 364 25.16 -4.15 25.09
CA SER A 364 25.68 -3.52 26.30
C SER A 364 24.57 -3.17 27.29
N GLN A 365 23.41 -2.75 26.78
CA GLN A 365 22.25 -2.40 27.58
C GLN A 365 21.58 -3.63 28.19
N TYR A 366 21.53 -4.74 27.44
CA TYR A 366 20.81 -5.95 27.83
C TYR A 366 21.72 -7.09 28.31
N GLU A 367 23.00 -6.82 28.52
CA GLU A 367 23.99 -7.82 29.00
C GLU A 367 24.06 -9.07 28.10
N ILE A 368 24.06 -8.87 26.78
CA ILE A 368 24.12 -9.92 25.76
C ILE A 368 25.53 -9.96 25.18
N ASP A 369 26.10 -11.16 24.98
CA ASP A 369 27.46 -11.31 24.44
C ASP A 369 27.51 -11.23 22.91
N GLY A 370 26.38 -11.47 22.23
CA GLY A 370 26.26 -11.52 20.77
C GLY A 370 26.49 -12.92 20.19
N THR A 371 26.53 -13.95 21.04
CA THR A 371 26.73 -15.34 20.60
C THR A 371 25.60 -15.84 19.70
N ARG A 372 25.92 -16.79 18.83
CA ARG A 372 24.99 -17.35 17.83
C ARG A 372 23.68 -17.83 18.44
N THR A 373 23.75 -18.52 19.57
CA THR A 373 22.58 -19.08 20.27
C THR A 373 21.75 -18.00 20.95
N GLN A 374 22.39 -17.00 21.57
CA GLN A 374 21.68 -15.88 22.20
C GLN A 374 20.93 -15.06 21.14
N LEU A 375 21.61 -14.69 20.05
CA LEU A 375 20.99 -13.94 18.96
C LEU A 375 19.87 -14.75 18.28
N ALA A 376 20.06 -16.06 18.04
CA ALA A 376 19.01 -16.90 17.48
C ALA A 376 17.76 -16.94 18.36
N THR A 377 17.93 -17.07 19.68
CA THR A 377 16.80 -17.09 20.63
C THR A 377 16.01 -15.80 20.60
N ILE A 378 16.69 -14.64 20.59
CA ILE A 378 16.02 -13.33 20.51
C ILE A 378 15.26 -13.19 19.19
N LEU A 379 15.85 -13.66 18.09
CA LEU A 379 15.22 -13.59 16.77
C LEU A 379 14.03 -14.56 16.65
N ASP A 380 14.06 -15.70 17.31
CA ASP A 380 12.96 -16.68 17.26
C ASP A 380 11.69 -16.18 17.95
N ASP A 381 11.79 -15.24 18.89
CA ASP A 381 10.63 -14.58 19.52
C ASP A 381 9.93 -13.56 18.59
N LEU A 382 10.52 -13.24 17.44
CA LEU A 382 10.03 -12.21 16.52
C LEU A 382 9.25 -12.78 15.34
N ASP A 383 8.15 -12.09 15.00
CA ASP A 383 7.37 -12.44 13.82
C ASP A 383 8.18 -12.23 12.54
N ARG A 384 8.31 -13.30 11.76
CA ARG A 384 9.11 -13.37 10.54
C ARG A 384 8.65 -12.40 9.43
N GLN A 385 7.38 -11.99 9.46
CA GLN A 385 6.79 -11.08 8.47
C GLN A 385 6.80 -9.62 8.95
N ALA A 386 6.92 -9.37 10.25
CA ALA A 386 6.93 -8.02 10.80
C ALA A 386 8.29 -7.32 10.65
N LEU A 387 9.40 -8.03 10.88
CA LEU A 387 10.73 -7.42 10.98
C LEU A 387 11.21 -6.82 9.66
N ALA A 388 11.37 -5.49 9.65
CA ALA A 388 11.83 -4.71 8.50
C ALA A 388 13.24 -4.12 8.73
N VAL A 389 13.60 -3.83 9.97
CA VAL A 389 14.92 -3.31 10.35
C VAL A 389 15.46 -4.08 11.54
N LEU A 390 16.71 -4.53 11.42
CA LEU A 390 17.46 -5.11 12.52
C LEU A 390 18.70 -4.26 12.77
N VAL A 391 18.88 -3.80 14.00
CA VAL A 391 20.07 -3.08 14.47
C VAL A 391 20.74 -3.94 15.54
N LEU A 392 22.01 -4.25 15.35
CA LEU A 392 22.87 -4.88 16.35
C LEU A 392 23.87 -3.82 16.83
N SER A 393 23.75 -3.40 18.09
CA SER A 393 24.61 -2.36 18.65
C SER A 393 25.39 -2.85 19.87
N HIS A 394 26.61 -2.36 20.02
CA HIS A 394 27.41 -2.57 21.23
C HIS A 394 27.69 -4.04 21.58
N CYS A 395 27.73 -4.92 20.57
CA CYS A 395 27.92 -6.35 20.77
C CYS A 395 29.40 -6.73 20.74
N PRO A 396 29.92 -7.36 21.82
CA PRO A 396 31.34 -7.66 21.93
C PRO A 396 31.79 -8.82 21.05
N ALA A 397 30.90 -9.75 20.67
CA ALA A 397 31.23 -10.90 19.86
C ALA A 397 30.03 -11.41 19.04
N ILE A 398 29.68 -10.70 17.95
CA ILE A 398 28.60 -11.10 17.04
C ILE A 398 29.00 -12.35 16.25
N ASP A 399 28.22 -13.41 16.43
CA ASP A 399 28.19 -14.58 15.56
C ASP A 399 26.80 -14.63 14.90
N VAL A 400 26.74 -14.28 13.61
CA VAL A 400 25.46 -14.07 12.90
C VAL A 400 24.73 -15.40 12.71
N PRO A 401 23.53 -15.59 13.28
CA PRO A 401 22.81 -16.87 13.18
C PRO A 401 22.08 -17.03 11.83
N PRO A 402 21.88 -18.28 11.35
CA PRO A 402 21.14 -18.56 10.12
C PRO A 402 19.68 -18.10 10.18
N THR A 403 19.11 -18.01 11.39
CA THR A 403 17.78 -17.48 11.72
C THR A 403 17.50 -16.11 11.07
N ILE A 404 18.55 -15.29 10.83
CA ILE A 404 18.42 -13.98 10.18
C ILE A 404 17.84 -14.07 8.75
N GLN A 405 17.99 -15.22 8.08
CA GLN A 405 17.49 -15.41 6.73
C GLN A 405 15.98 -15.68 6.66
N GLU A 406 15.33 -15.95 7.78
CA GLU A 406 13.89 -16.23 7.80
C GLU A 406 13.05 -14.94 7.71
N PHE A 407 13.67 -13.79 7.96
CA PHE A 407 13.03 -12.47 7.86
C PHE A 407 13.02 -11.97 6.42
N GLN A 408 12.06 -12.48 5.64
CA GLN A 408 11.95 -12.18 4.20
C GLN A 408 11.71 -10.69 3.91
N ASN A 409 11.07 -9.99 4.85
CA ASN A 409 10.74 -8.57 4.74
C ASN A 409 11.83 -7.63 5.30
N LEU A 410 13.00 -8.16 5.67
CA LEU A 410 14.11 -7.34 6.16
C LEU A 410 14.61 -6.41 5.04
N VAL A 411 14.48 -5.11 5.28
CA VAL A 411 14.86 -4.03 4.35
C VAL A 411 16.25 -3.48 4.69
N TRP A 412 16.59 -3.46 5.98
CA TRP A 412 17.78 -2.80 6.49
C TRP A 412 18.40 -3.62 7.63
N LEU A 413 19.69 -3.97 7.48
CA LEU A 413 20.54 -4.43 8.57
C LEU A 413 21.57 -3.36 8.94
N GLU A 414 21.65 -3.02 10.22
CA GLU A 414 22.70 -2.18 10.79
C GLU A 414 23.47 -2.93 11.86
N ILE A 415 24.81 -2.86 11.79
CA ILE A 415 25.71 -3.31 12.85
C ILE A 415 26.55 -2.11 13.26
N PHE A 416 26.41 -1.70 14.51
CA PHE A 416 27.02 -0.49 15.03
C PHE A 416 27.88 -0.77 16.26
N ASN A 417 29.09 -0.20 16.30
CA ASN A 417 29.97 -0.24 17.46
C ASN A 417 30.11 -1.64 18.07
N SER A 418 30.43 -2.62 17.22
CA SER A 418 30.38 -4.04 17.58
C SER A 418 31.61 -4.78 17.04
N THR A 419 31.75 -6.04 17.40
CA THR A 419 32.80 -6.91 16.85
C THR A 419 32.17 -8.14 16.23
N ILE A 420 32.39 -8.35 14.94
CA ILE A 420 31.92 -9.53 14.20
C ILE A 420 33.00 -10.61 14.30
N VAL A 421 32.64 -11.72 14.95
CA VAL A 421 33.49 -12.91 15.09
C VAL A 421 33.28 -13.84 13.91
N ASN A 422 32.03 -14.22 13.64
CA ASN A 422 31.65 -15.12 12.56
C ASN A 422 30.46 -14.57 11.77
N TRP A 423 30.51 -14.70 10.46
CA TRP A 423 29.36 -14.49 9.58
C TRP A 423 29.49 -15.39 8.36
N ASP A 424 29.04 -16.63 8.58
CA ASP A 424 29.24 -17.76 7.68
C ASP A 424 28.18 -17.84 6.58
N LEU A 425 28.42 -18.70 5.59
CA LEU A 425 27.54 -18.85 4.42
C LEU A 425 26.12 -19.31 4.75
N ASP A 426 25.90 -20.01 5.86
CA ASP A 426 24.58 -20.43 6.32
C ASP A 426 23.73 -19.28 6.85
N ALA A 427 24.34 -18.12 7.14
CA ALA A 427 23.69 -16.86 7.50
C ALA A 427 23.80 -15.79 6.39
N ALA A 428 24.11 -16.19 5.16
CA ALA A 428 24.20 -15.29 4.01
C ALA A 428 22.85 -14.77 3.52
N PHE A 429 22.77 -13.51 3.13
CA PHE A 429 21.58 -12.98 2.46
C PHE A 429 21.58 -13.38 0.99
N THR A 430 20.45 -13.89 0.51
CA THR A 430 20.29 -14.35 -0.86
C THR A 430 19.01 -13.78 -1.47
N LYS A 431 18.96 -13.69 -2.81
CA LYS A 431 17.79 -13.24 -3.57
C LYS A 431 16.51 -13.97 -3.16
N ALA A 432 16.59 -15.26 -2.84
CA ALA A 432 15.43 -16.08 -2.49
C ALA A 432 14.89 -15.79 -1.08
N LYS A 433 15.77 -15.43 -0.14
CA LYS A 433 15.41 -15.26 1.27
C LYS A 433 15.32 -13.79 1.72
N SER A 434 15.93 -12.87 0.99
CA SER A 434 16.07 -11.46 1.39
C SER A 434 15.80 -10.54 0.21
N SER A 435 14.66 -10.74 -0.44
CA SER A 435 14.32 -10.07 -1.71
C SER A 435 14.03 -8.57 -1.58
N TYR A 436 13.88 -8.05 -0.37
CA TYR A 436 13.55 -6.64 -0.10
C TYR A 436 14.68 -5.86 0.59
N MET A 437 15.81 -6.51 0.86
CA MET A 437 16.93 -5.85 1.52
C MET A 437 17.49 -4.77 0.61
N SER A 438 17.48 -3.52 1.07
CA SER A 438 17.93 -2.34 0.30
C SER A 438 19.18 -1.71 0.89
N ARG A 439 19.43 -1.92 2.20
CA ARG A 439 20.49 -1.26 2.96
C ARG A 439 21.25 -2.21 3.87
N LEU A 440 22.57 -2.13 3.81
CA LEU A 440 23.49 -2.77 4.75
C LEU A 440 24.44 -1.71 5.31
N MET A 441 24.44 -1.55 6.64
CA MET A 441 25.31 -0.61 7.34
C MET A 441 26.15 -1.35 8.37
N ILE A 442 27.47 -1.23 8.27
CA ILE A 442 28.44 -1.79 9.22
C ILE A 442 29.34 -0.63 9.65
N VAL A 443 29.11 -0.11 10.84
CA VAL A 443 29.70 1.15 11.30
C VAL A 443 30.44 0.93 12.60
N HIS A 444 31.66 1.44 12.70
CA HIS A 444 32.53 1.30 13.87
C HIS A 444 32.67 -0.16 14.34
N THR A 445 32.87 -1.08 13.39
CA THR A 445 32.85 -2.52 13.66
C THR A 445 34.21 -3.16 13.38
N ASN A 446 34.63 -4.07 14.24
CA ASN A 446 35.84 -4.88 14.04
C ASN A 446 35.48 -6.25 13.48
N PHE A 447 36.18 -6.69 12.44
CA PHE A 447 36.13 -8.06 11.94
C PHE A 447 37.30 -8.84 12.56
N ILE A 448 37.01 -9.88 13.35
CA ILE A 448 38.06 -10.74 13.93
C ILE A 448 38.68 -11.64 12.85
N GLN A 449 37.82 -12.17 11.98
CA GLN A 449 38.24 -12.89 10.78
C GLN A 449 38.47 -11.92 9.60
N SER A 450 38.76 -12.48 8.43
CA SER A 450 38.74 -11.72 7.18
C SER A 450 37.33 -11.27 6.81
N PHE A 451 37.21 -10.60 5.65
CA PHE A 451 35.91 -10.20 5.09
C PHE A 451 34.89 -11.38 5.12
N PRO A 452 33.66 -11.17 5.65
CA PRO A 452 32.68 -12.22 5.81
C PRO A 452 32.36 -13.03 4.55
N PRO A 453 32.45 -14.37 4.57
CA PRO A 453 32.02 -15.22 3.45
C PRO A 453 30.57 -14.97 3.05
N ALA A 454 29.69 -14.72 4.01
CA ALA A 454 28.27 -14.42 3.80
C ALA A 454 28.00 -13.22 2.86
N LEU A 455 28.92 -12.26 2.80
CA LEU A 455 28.81 -11.06 1.95
C LEU A 455 29.35 -11.28 0.53
N THR A 456 29.83 -12.49 0.24
CA THR A 456 30.41 -12.89 -1.06
C THR A 456 29.63 -14.02 -1.74
N VAL A 457 28.40 -14.29 -1.29
CA VAL A 457 27.57 -15.36 -1.86
C VAL A 457 27.00 -14.95 -3.22
N ALA A 458 26.93 -15.92 -4.14
CA ALA A 458 26.25 -15.72 -5.42
C ALA A 458 24.75 -15.47 -5.21
N GLY A 459 24.18 -14.53 -5.97
CA GLY A 459 22.78 -14.15 -5.81
C GLY A 459 22.50 -13.37 -4.53
N PHE A 460 23.42 -12.48 -4.16
CA PHE A 460 23.19 -11.46 -3.12
C PHE A 460 21.91 -10.65 -3.41
N PRO A 461 21.26 -10.02 -2.41
CA PRO A 461 19.97 -9.35 -2.61
C PRO A 461 20.00 -8.35 -3.76
N PRO A 462 19.17 -8.53 -4.82
CA PRO A 462 19.23 -7.69 -6.02
C PRO A 462 18.72 -6.27 -5.78
N THR A 463 17.92 -6.09 -4.74
CA THR A 463 17.36 -4.81 -4.29
C THR A 463 18.32 -4.01 -3.43
N LEU A 464 19.46 -4.59 -3.02
CA LEU A 464 20.44 -3.89 -2.21
C LEU A 464 21.05 -2.78 -3.06
N CYS A 465 21.05 -1.56 -2.56
CA CYS A 465 21.62 -0.45 -3.30
C CYS A 465 22.39 0.53 -2.42
N VAL A 466 22.33 0.37 -1.11
CA VAL A 466 23.17 1.12 -0.18
C VAL A 466 24.00 0.16 0.67
N ILE A 467 25.31 0.26 0.55
CA ILE A 467 26.27 -0.41 1.41
C ILE A 467 27.17 0.65 2.05
N GLU A 468 27.18 0.68 3.38
CA GLU A 468 28.07 1.56 4.15
C GLU A 468 28.89 0.71 5.09
N ILE A 469 30.21 0.66 4.88
CA ILE A 469 31.17 -0.02 5.75
C ILE A 469 32.16 1.05 6.21
N VAL A 470 31.95 1.56 7.42
CA VAL A 470 32.61 2.78 7.90
C VAL A 470 33.34 2.53 9.21
N GLY A 471 34.60 2.94 9.28
CA GLY A 471 35.36 2.89 10.53
C GLY A 471 35.66 1.46 10.99
N THR A 472 36.03 0.58 10.06
CA THR A 472 36.36 -0.83 10.35
C THR A 472 37.86 -1.12 10.20
N ASN A 473 38.29 -2.32 10.57
CA ASN A 473 39.66 -2.80 10.41
C ASN A 473 39.95 -3.44 9.02
N LEU A 474 39.07 -3.25 8.02
CA LEU A 474 39.27 -3.81 6.69
C LEU A 474 40.47 -3.17 5.96
N THR A 475 41.37 -4.00 5.42
CA THR A 475 42.51 -3.58 4.59
C THR A 475 42.27 -3.77 3.09
N THR A 476 41.30 -4.61 2.72
CA THR A 476 40.84 -4.85 1.35
C THR A 476 39.42 -5.45 1.37
N ILE A 477 38.80 -5.58 0.20
CA ILE A 477 37.59 -6.39 -0.04
C ILE A 477 37.89 -7.45 -1.11
N PRO A 478 37.25 -8.64 -1.07
CA PRO A 478 37.50 -9.70 -2.05
C PRO A 478 37.07 -9.31 -3.47
N ASP A 479 37.79 -9.75 -4.51
CA ASP A 479 37.40 -9.49 -5.92
C ASP A 479 36.04 -10.07 -6.30
N SER A 480 35.61 -11.13 -5.61
CA SER A 480 34.29 -11.75 -5.82
C SER A 480 33.12 -10.79 -5.61
N VAL A 481 33.28 -9.76 -4.76
CA VAL A 481 32.20 -8.76 -4.50
C VAL A 481 31.79 -8.04 -5.77
N ALA A 482 32.71 -7.85 -6.72
CA ALA A 482 32.39 -7.25 -8.01
C ALA A 482 31.34 -8.07 -8.76
N SER A 483 31.39 -9.41 -8.66
CA SER A 483 30.44 -10.30 -9.35
C SER A 483 29.18 -10.62 -8.54
N THR A 484 29.23 -10.48 -7.22
CA THR A 484 28.14 -10.91 -6.33
C THR A 484 27.24 -9.78 -5.87
N TRP A 485 27.77 -8.58 -5.66
CA TRP A 485 26.96 -7.42 -5.30
C TRP A 485 26.16 -6.90 -6.50
N PRO A 486 24.96 -6.35 -6.26
CA PRO A 486 24.08 -5.91 -7.33
C PRO A 486 24.72 -4.79 -8.15
N ARG A 487 24.42 -4.82 -9.45
CA ARG A 487 24.86 -3.83 -10.43
C ARG A 487 23.64 -3.25 -11.17
N PRO A 488 23.61 -1.94 -11.40
CA PRO A 488 24.50 -0.93 -10.80
C PRO A 488 24.24 -0.73 -9.30
N MET A 489 25.31 -0.44 -8.56
CA MET A 489 25.29 -0.11 -7.13
C MET A 489 25.09 1.39 -6.96
N TYR A 490 24.09 1.79 -6.18
CA TYR A 490 23.78 3.20 -6.04
C TYR A 490 24.76 3.93 -5.12
N LYS A 491 24.89 3.50 -3.87
CA LYS A 491 25.74 4.13 -2.86
C LYS A 491 26.63 3.09 -2.20
N LEU A 492 27.93 3.30 -2.33
CA LEU A 492 28.95 2.49 -1.68
C LEU A 492 29.89 3.40 -0.88
N HIS A 493 29.75 3.40 0.43
CA HIS A 493 30.66 4.12 1.33
C HIS A 493 31.58 3.12 2.03
N LEU A 494 32.87 3.22 1.76
CA LEU A 494 33.91 2.43 2.41
C LEU A 494 34.88 3.37 3.14
N GLU A 495 34.35 4.19 4.04
CA GLU A 495 35.09 5.27 4.69
C GLU A 495 35.83 4.86 5.96
N ARG A 496 36.95 5.53 6.25
CA ARG A 496 37.72 5.36 7.50
C ARG A 496 38.09 3.90 7.80
N ASN A 497 38.32 3.12 6.75
CA ASN A 497 38.87 1.78 6.85
C ASN A 497 40.42 1.85 6.79
N GLN A 498 41.08 0.72 6.62
CA GLN A 498 42.54 0.61 6.58
C GLN A 498 43.08 0.37 5.16
N PHE A 499 42.35 0.85 4.14
CA PHE A 499 42.76 0.67 2.73
C PHE A 499 44.00 1.52 2.43
N LYS A 500 45.04 0.87 1.91
CA LYS A 500 46.27 1.52 1.40
C LYS A 500 46.25 1.75 -0.11
N THR A 501 45.41 0.99 -0.81
CA THR A 501 45.18 1.04 -2.24
C THR A 501 43.69 0.88 -2.49
N VAL A 502 43.18 1.34 -3.64
CA VAL A 502 41.81 1.04 -4.05
C VAL A 502 41.70 -0.47 -4.35
N PRO A 503 40.75 -1.21 -3.74
CA PRO A 503 40.52 -2.61 -4.11
C PRO A 503 40.13 -2.77 -5.59
N SER A 504 40.73 -3.74 -6.27
CA SER A 504 40.50 -4.02 -7.71
C SER A 504 39.03 -4.22 -8.06
N ALA A 505 38.27 -4.89 -7.19
CA ALA A 505 36.83 -5.06 -7.31
C ALA A 505 36.08 -3.76 -7.66
N LEU A 506 36.45 -2.64 -7.03
CA LEU A 506 35.76 -1.36 -7.19
C LEU A 506 35.96 -0.74 -8.57
N SER A 507 37.06 -1.09 -9.25
CA SER A 507 37.36 -0.54 -10.58
C SER A 507 36.48 -1.12 -11.69
N VAL A 508 35.81 -2.24 -11.44
CA VAL A 508 34.98 -2.96 -12.43
C VAL A 508 33.50 -2.99 -12.07
N MET A 509 33.10 -2.28 -11.01
CA MET A 509 31.72 -2.19 -10.55
C MET A 509 31.08 -0.89 -11.03
N ASP A 510 29.84 -0.98 -11.52
CA ASP A 510 29.05 0.19 -11.91
C ASP A 510 28.50 0.83 -10.63
N ILE A 511 29.07 1.97 -10.21
CA ILE A 511 28.76 2.63 -8.93
C ILE A 511 28.42 4.09 -9.18
N THR A 512 27.29 4.55 -8.64
CA THR A 512 26.86 5.95 -8.81
C THR A 512 27.53 6.90 -7.78
N PHE A 513 27.54 6.51 -6.51
CA PHE A 513 28.14 7.28 -5.41
C PHE A 513 29.15 6.42 -4.67
N LEU A 514 30.44 6.73 -4.81
CA LEU A 514 31.52 6.05 -4.11
C LEU A 514 32.23 7.01 -3.16
N SER A 515 32.36 6.59 -1.91
CA SER A 515 33.22 7.28 -0.93
C SER A 515 34.28 6.33 -0.40
N LEU A 516 35.54 6.76 -0.50
CA LEU A 516 36.71 6.12 0.09
C LEU A 516 37.37 7.06 1.11
N ALA A 517 36.62 8.04 1.62
CA ALA A 517 37.16 9.07 2.49
C ALA A 517 37.78 8.50 3.78
N GLY A 518 38.85 9.12 4.28
CA GLY A 518 39.51 8.75 5.53
C GLY A 518 40.31 7.43 5.49
N ASN A 519 40.56 6.87 4.31
CA ASN A 519 41.49 5.74 4.13
C ASN A 519 42.93 6.23 3.90
N SER A 520 43.91 5.33 3.95
CA SER A 520 45.32 5.64 3.68
C SER A 520 45.73 5.38 2.23
N ILE A 521 44.83 5.65 1.27
CA ILE A 521 45.06 5.38 -0.16
C ILE A 521 46.07 6.38 -0.70
N ALA A 522 47.18 5.88 -1.27
CA ALA A 522 48.26 6.71 -1.81
C ALA A 522 48.14 7.01 -3.31
N SER A 523 47.49 6.12 -4.06
CA SER A 523 47.31 6.25 -5.51
C SER A 523 45.96 5.68 -5.96
N LEU A 524 45.46 6.21 -7.08
CA LEU A 524 44.23 5.72 -7.74
C LEU A 524 44.59 4.96 -9.02
N PRO A 525 43.93 3.83 -9.31
CA PRO A 525 44.05 3.19 -10.61
C PRO A 525 43.27 3.97 -11.67
N VAL A 526 43.82 4.04 -12.90
CA VAL A 526 43.16 4.70 -14.05
C VAL A 526 41.77 4.10 -14.31
N SER A 527 41.66 2.78 -14.20
CA SER A 527 40.40 2.03 -14.39
C SER A 527 39.25 2.47 -13.47
N LEU A 528 39.54 3.04 -12.29
CA LEU A 528 38.49 3.59 -11.44
C LEU A 528 37.94 4.91 -12.02
N LEU A 529 38.76 5.70 -12.69
CA LEU A 529 38.34 6.97 -13.30
C LEU A 529 37.63 6.77 -14.64
N ASP A 530 37.80 5.61 -15.27
CA ASP A 530 37.16 5.24 -16.55
C ASP A 530 35.68 4.82 -16.40
N ASN A 531 35.16 4.77 -15.18
CA ASN A 531 33.78 4.36 -14.92
C ASN A 531 32.80 5.52 -15.20
N GLU A 532 32.01 5.35 -16.27
CA GLU A 532 31.07 6.34 -16.79
C GLU A 532 29.81 6.54 -15.90
N GLU A 533 29.54 5.66 -14.94
CA GLU A 533 28.36 5.71 -14.06
C GLU A 533 28.58 6.58 -12.81
N PHE A 534 29.82 7.01 -12.52
CA PHE A 534 30.13 7.83 -11.35
C PHE A 534 29.47 9.20 -11.42
N VAL A 535 28.64 9.52 -10.43
CA VAL A 535 28.13 10.87 -10.18
C VAL A 535 28.98 11.54 -9.09
N VAL A 536 29.35 10.82 -8.03
CA VAL A 536 30.18 11.35 -6.95
C VAL A 536 31.27 10.36 -6.57
N LEU A 537 32.51 10.86 -6.53
CA LEU A 537 33.68 10.19 -5.97
C LEU A 537 34.28 11.05 -4.85
N SER A 538 34.18 10.56 -3.62
CA SER A 538 34.76 11.20 -2.43
C SER A 538 36.05 10.52 -2.02
N LEU A 539 37.13 11.30 -1.97
CA LEU A 539 38.48 10.87 -1.60
C LEU A 539 39.06 11.77 -0.50
N ALA A 540 38.19 12.45 0.25
CA ALA A 540 38.60 13.33 1.35
C ALA A 540 39.43 12.58 2.40
N ASP A 541 40.40 13.26 3.02
CA ASP A 541 41.25 12.66 4.06
C ASP A 541 41.96 11.36 3.63
N THR A 542 42.36 11.27 2.35
CA THR A 542 43.24 10.20 1.82
C THR A 542 44.69 10.67 1.68
N ALA A 543 45.61 9.75 1.38
CA ALA A 543 47.03 10.03 1.17
C ALA A 543 47.38 10.27 -0.32
N ILE A 544 46.40 10.64 -1.14
CA ILE A 544 46.58 10.85 -2.58
C ILE A 544 47.30 12.18 -2.81
N ASP A 545 48.45 12.10 -3.49
CA ASP A 545 49.25 13.29 -3.81
C ASP A 545 49.07 13.78 -5.25
N SER A 546 48.74 12.89 -6.18
CA SER A 546 48.46 13.21 -7.57
C SER A 546 47.40 12.27 -8.15
N LEU A 547 46.60 12.79 -9.08
CA LEU A 547 45.72 11.94 -9.90
C LEU A 547 46.57 11.20 -10.96
N PRO A 548 46.18 9.97 -11.35
CA PRO A 548 46.90 9.23 -12.37
C PRO A 548 46.83 9.95 -13.73
N ASP A 549 47.93 9.91 -14.47
CA ASP A 549 48.02 10.49 -15.80
C ASP A 549 47.23 9.60 -16.78
N THR A 550 46.09 10.09 -17.27
CA THR A 550 45.17 9.31 -18.12
C THR A 550 45.66 9.17 -19.56
N GLY A 551 46.88 9.65 -19.87
CA GLY A 551 47.52 9.45 -21.17
C GLY A 551 46.88 10.22 -22.34
N VAL A 552 45.96 11.16 -22.07
CA VAL A 552 45.36 12.02 -23.12
C VAL A 552 46.33 13.16 -23.45
N GLN A 553 47.35 12.86 -24.26
CA GLN A 553 48.17 13.87 -24.91
C GLN A 553 47.62 14.22 -26.30
N GLY A 554 47.35 15.50 -26.52
CA GLY A 554 47.40 16.11 -27.86
C GLY A 554 46.16 15.96 -28.73
N SER A 555 45.04 16.57 -28.31
CA SER A 555 44.05 17.23 -29.17
C SER A 555 43.11 17.99 -28.26
N VAL A 556 42.72 19.22 -28.61
CA VAL A 556 41.56 19.87 -28.00
C VAL A 556 40.33 19.03 -28.33
N MET A 557 40.07 18.03 -27.50
CA MET A 557 38.86 17.25 -27.48
C MET A 557 38.49 17.17 -26.01
N ARG A 558 37.58 18.07 -25.60
CA ARG A 558 36.84 17.92 -24.34
C ARG A 558 36.37 16.46 -24.29
N PRO A 559 36.62 15.71 -23.22
CA PRO A 559 35.96 14.43 -23.01
C PRO A 559 34.46 14.68 -23.21
N PRO A 560 33.81 14.06 -24.21
CA PRO A 560 32.42 14.34 -24.52
C PRO A 560 31.53 13.63 -23.48
N ALA A 561 31.58 14.13 -22.25
CA ALA A 561 30.66 13.89 -21.13
C ALA A 561 31.04 14.69 -19.86
N LEU A 562 32.12 15.49 -19.84
CA LEU A 562 32.36 16.46 -18.76
C LEU A 562 31.51 17.74 -18.96
N SER A 563 30.21 17.58 -19.25
CA SER A 563 29.29 18.71 -19.28
C SER A 563 28.95 19.11 -17.84
N GLU A 564 29.66 20.12 -17.35
CA GLU A 564 29.29 21.20 -16.40
C GLU A 564 28.10 21.08 -15.42
N GLN A 565 27.53 19.91 -15.09
CA GLN A 565 26.49 19.85 -14.05
C GLN A 565 26.54 18.75 -13.00
N ASN A 566 27.17 17.57 -13.14
CA ASN A 566 26.91 16.49 -12.14
C ASN A 566 28.07 15.71 -11.53
N LEU A 567 29.32 15.85 -11.99
CA LEU A 567 30.45 15.10 -11.40
C LEU A 567 31.19 15.97 -10.37
N SER A 568 30.97 15.72 -9.08
CA SER A 568 31.71 16.40 -8.01
C SER A 568 32.78 15.47 -7.44
N MET A 569 34.04 15.69 -7.84
CA MET A 569 35.20 15.04 -7.21
C MET A 569 35.69 15.95 -6.09
N ARG A 570 35.59 15.50 -4.83
CA ARG A 570 36.02 16.28 -3.66
C ARG A 570 37.29 15.67 -3.06
N VAL A 571 38.41 16.36 -3.25
CA VAL A 571 39.70 16.07 -2.60
C VAL A 571 40.03 17.26 -1.69
N ASN A 572 39.60 17.21 -0.43
CA ASN A 572 39.99 18.20 0.57
C ASN A 572 41.19 17.68 1.36
N LYS A 573 42.34 18.38 1.28
CA LYS A 573 43.57 18.11 2.06
C LYS A 573 43.61 18.84 3.42
N THR A 574 42.58 19.63 3.74
CA THR A 574 42.47 20.24 5.07
C THR A 574 42.14 19.16 6.07
N ARG A 575 42.98 19.05 7.12
CA ARG A 575 42.72 18.32 8.38
C ARG A 575 41.53 19.00 9.10
N ALA A 576 40.37 19.01 8.45
CA ALA A 576 39.14 19.31 9.13
C ALA A 576 38.92 18.12 10.05
N LEU A 577 39.17 18.34 11.33
CA LEU A 577 38.57 17.55 12.38
C LEU A 577 37.04 17.69 12.21
N TYR A 578 36.45 16.99 11.25
CA TYR A 578 35.05 16.58 11.27
C TYR A 578 34.94 15.51 12.35
N GLY A 579 35.19 15.98 13.58
CA GLY A 579 35.25 15.19 14.77
C GLY A 579 33.87 14.64 15.03
N ILE A 580 33.78 13.31 15.04
CA ILE A 580 32.84 12.59 15.89
C ILE A 580 33.33 12.77 17.35
N ARG A 581 33.49 14.03 17.82
CA ARG A 581 33.59 14.34 19.25
C ARG A 581 32.19 14.67 19.73
N GLY A 582 31.35 13.65 19.65
CA GLY A 582 29.99 13.65 20.18
C GLY A 582 29.52 12.20 20.11
N PRO A 583 28.91 11.66 21.17
CA PRO A 583 28.36 10.31 21.11
C PRO A 583 27.33 10.28 19.96
N TYR A 584 27.45 9.30 19.05
CA TYR A 584 26.30 8.84 18.27
C TYR A 584 25.24 8.42 19.29
N ARG A 585 24.29 9.30 19.56
CA ARG A 585 23.18 8.98 20.46
C ARG A 585 22.07 8.36 19.63
N HIS A 586 21.72 7.13 20.01
CA HIS A 586 20.57 6.33 19.58
C HIS A 586 19.30 7.16 19.37
N PHE A 587 18.45 6.64 18.47
CA PHE A 587 17.05 7.02 18.24
C PHE A 587 16.70 8.46 18.63
N GLY A 588 16.76 9.37 17.64
CA GLY A 588 16.15 10.70 17.73
C GLY A 588 17.08 11.91 17.78
N SER A 589 18.33 11.85 17.28
CA SER A 589 19.07 13.11 17.02
C SER A 589 19.92 13.09 15.76
N LYS A 590 19.90 14.24 15.07
CA LYS A 590 20.36 14.48 13.69
C LYS A 590 21.79 13.99 13.44
N ASN A 591 21.95 13.18 12.40
CA ASN A 591 23.25 12.83 11.85
C ASN A 591 24.05 14.07 11.39
N PRO A 592 25.36 14.15 11.69
CA PRO A 592 26.21 15.29 11.32
C PRO A 592 26.57 15.35 9.82
N PHE A 593 26.19 14.34 9.02
CA PHE A 593 26.42 14.28 7.57
C PHE A 593 25.52 15.20 6.72
N ARG A 594 24.94 16.25 7.33
CA ARG A 594 23.95 17.18 6.74
C ARG A 594 24.45 18.08 5.59
N SER A 595 25.61 17.83 4.99
CA SER A 595 26.26 18.77 4.06
C SER A 595 26.59 18.19 2.68
N VAL A 596 25.58 17.63 2.01
CA VAL A 596 25.44 17.57 0.54
C VAL A 596 23.94 17.79 0.27
N PRO A 597 23.50 18.48 -0.80
CA PRO A 597 22.07 18.70 -1.06
C PRO A 597 21.37 17.37 -1.48
N GLU A 598 21.26 16.42 -0.54
CA GLU A 598 20.84 15.03 -0.75
C GLU A 598 19.31 14.83 -0.70
N LEU A 599 18.51 15.89 -0.55
CA LEU A 599 17.08 15.75 -0.27
C LEU A 599 16.22 15.33 -1.47
N VAL A 600 16.76 15.38 -2.69
CA VAL A 600 16.08 14.95 -3.94
C VAL A 600 16.82 13.79 -4.63
N ASP A 601 18.08 13.57 -4.22
CA ASP A 601 19.05 12.63 -4.79
C ASP A 601 19.40 11.51 -3.80
N ILE A 602 18.46 10.97 -3.01
CA ILE A 602 18.57 9.58 -2.45
C ILE A 602 17.52 8.65 -3.13
N LEU A 603 16.72 9.27 -3.99
CA LEU A 603 15.32 8.96 -4.17
C LEU A 603 15.05 8.43 -5.60
N GLN A 604 15.88 8.81 -6.57
CA GLN A 604 15.79 8.41 -7.99
C GLN A 604 16.58 7.14 -8.39
N GLN A 605 17.08 6.34 -7.44
CA GLN A 605 18.51 6.07 -7.51
C GLN A 605 19.06 4.64 -7.45
N CYS A 606 18.24 3.61 -7.31
CA CYS A 606 18.71 2.23 -7.46
C CYS A 606 18.42 1.78 -8.91
N PRO A 607 19.39 1.67 -9.82
CA PRO A 607 19.10 1.39 -11.23
C PRO A 607 18.92 -0.11 -11.52
N SER A 608 19.23 -1.00 -10.57
CA SER A 608 18.83 -2.43 -10.58
C SER A 608 17.32 -2.62 -10.32
N LEU A 609 16.66 -1.55 -9.89
CA LEU A 609 15.22 -1.37 -9.82
C LEU A 609 14.86 -0.35 -10.92
N LYS A 610 14.98 -0.71 -12.20
CA LYS A 610 14.39 0.01 -13.34
C LYS A 610 13.78 -0.98 -14.31
#